data_AF-A0A9E2ZQM3-F1
#
_entry.id   AF-A0A9E2ZQM3-F1
#
_cell.length_a   1.000
_cell.length_b   1.000
_cell.length_c   1.000
_cell.angle_alpha   90.00
_cell.angle_beta   90.00
_cell.angle_gamma   90.00
#
_symmetry.space_group_name_H-M   'P 1'
#
loop_
_entity.id
_entity.type
_entity.pdbx_description
1 polymer ?
#
loop_
_entity_poly.entity_id
_entity_poly.type
_entity_poly.pdbx_seq_one_letter_code
_entity_poly.pdbx_strand_id
1 'polypeptide(L)'
;MKSYRYQALVKLNQGPDGDPCAKLGPQPHRMVLRGENAESGQHQVYTVLVSCDDEAPFRPGGEQRLVTLQLAGNDVADFVSVGSRFHLWLGSEVGEGVVTRRLFI
;
A
#
# COMPACT_ATOMS: atom_id res chain seq x y z
N MET A 1 11.94 11.14 13.07
CA MET A 1 11.45 10.36 11.91
C MET A 1 10.01 10.81 11.65
N LYS A 2 9.72 11.34 10.46
CA LYS A 2 8.36 11.82 10.15
C LYS A 2 7.44 10.63 9.85
N SER A 3 6.22 10.68 10.36
CA SER A 3 5.15 9.73 10.05
C SER A 3 4.21 10.33 9.00
N TYR A 4 3.79 9.51 8.06
CA TYR A 4 2.84 9.88 7.03
C TYR A 4 1.69 8.89 7.04
N ARG A 5 0.47 9.43 6.93
CA ARG A 5 -0.73 8.63 6.76
C ARG A 5 -1.40 9.03 5.46
N TYR A 6 -1.76 8.05 4.66
CA TYR A 6 -2.42 8.24 3.38
C TYR A 6 -3.63 7.33 3.29
N GLN A 7 -4.57 7.69 2.45
CA GLN A 7 -5.54 6.76 1.91
C GLN A 7 -5.20 6.43 0.46
N ALA A 8 -5.45 5.19 0.09
CA ALA A 8 -5.16 4.68 -1.24
C ALA A 8 -6.23 3.69 -1.67
N LEU A 9 -6.46 3.61 -2.98
CA LEU A 9 -7.19 2.51 -3.60
C LEU A 9 -6.19 1.43 -3.99
N VAL A 10 -6.37 0.22 -3.49
CA VAL A 10 -5.48 -0.91 -3.71
C VAL A 10 -6.24 -2.05 -4.37
N LYS A 11 -5.64 -2.64 -5.41
CA LYS A 11 -6.07 -3.89 -6.01
C LYS A 11 -5.04 -4.97 -5.68
N LEU A 12 -5.48 -6.07 -5.09
CA LEU A 12 -4.62 -7.23 -4.89
C LEU A 12 -4.62 -8.11 -6.13
N ASN A 13 -3.45 -8.61 -6.47
CA ASN A 13 -3.26 -9.59 -7.52
C ASN A 13 -3.91 -10.92 -7.12
N GLN A 14 -4.37 -11.69 -8.10
CA GLN A 14 -4.67 -13.10 -7.85
C GLN A 14 -3.35 -13.84 -7.83
N GLY A 15 -2.87 -14.26 -6.66
CA GLY A 15 -1.77 -15.21 -6.61
C GLY A 15 -2.24 -16.64 -6.85
N PRO A 16 -1.29 -17.54 -7.13
CA PRO A 16 -1.57 -18.97 -7.20
C PRO A 16 -2.08 -19.50 -5.85
N ASP A 17 -2.81 -20.61 -5.88
CA ASP A 17 -3.39 -21.25 -4.68
C ASP A 17 -2.34 -21.39 -3.56
N GLY A 18 -2.58 -20.77 -2.40
CA GLY A 18 -1.60 -20.65 -1.29
C GLY A 18 -0.93 -19.27 -1.12
N ASP A 19 -1.34 -18.28 -1.92
CA ASP A 19 -0.85 -16.90 -1.89
C ASP A 19 -0.94 -16.25 -0.49
N PRO A 20 0.12 -15.58 0.01
CA PRO A 20 0.07 -14.78 1.24
C PRO A 20 -1.10 -13.78 1.28
N CYS A 21 -1.60 -13.30 0.13
CA CYS A 21 -2.77 -12.43 0.08
C CYS A 21 -4.06 -13.08 0.60
N ALA A 22 -4.21 -14.40 0.43
CA ALA A 22 -5.40 -15.14 0.87
C ALA A 22 -5.58 -15.14 2.40
N LYS A 23 -4.54 -14.73 3.14
CA LYS A 23 -4.51 -14.68 4.61
C LYS A 23 -4.64 -13.26 5.17
N LEU A 24 -4.83 -12.24 4.33
CA LEU A 24 -4.99 -10.85 4.78
C LEU A 24 -6.38 -10.67 5.41
N GLY A 25 -6.42 -10.89 6.73
CA GLY A 25 -7.61 -10.65 7.55
C GLY A 25 -7.95 -9.15 7.69
N PRO A 26 -8.89 -8.80 8.58
CA PRO A 26 -9.27 -7.40 8.81
C PRO A 26 -8.23 -6.59 9.58
N GLN A 27 -7.25 -7.25 10.20
CA GLN A 27 -6.23 -6.60 11.02
C GLN A 27 -5.25 -5.78 10.17
N PRO A 28 -4.56 -4.79 10.73
CA PRO A 28 -3.46 -4.11 10.03
C PRO A 28 -2.33 -5.07 9.68
N HIS A 29 -1.85 -5.02 8.44
CA HIS A 29 -0.76 -5.87 7.95
C HIS A 29 0.48 -5.03 7.64
N ARG A 30 1.65 -5.51 8.07
CA ARG A 30 2.93 -4.92 7.70
C ARG A 30 3.35 -5.47 6.34
N MET A 31 3.60 -4.56 5.40
CA MET A 31 3.96 -4.87 4.01
C MET A 31 5.12 -3.97 3.57
N VAL A 32 5.61 -4.18 2.36
CA VAL A 32 6.57 -3.29 1.71
C VAL A 32 5.86 -2.55 0.58
N LEU A 33 6.02 -1.24 0.53
CA LEU A 33 5.53 -0.36 -0.52
C LEU A 33 6.70 0.10 -1.37
N ARG A 34 6.63 -0.11 -2.68
CA ARG A 34 7.54 0.47 -3.66
C ARG A 34 6.89 1.68 -4.31
N GLY A 35 7.39 2.86 -4.00
CA GLY A 35 6.97 4.13 -4.60
C GLY A 35 7.91 4.54 -5.73
N GLU A 36 7.43 5.45 -6.58
CA GLU A 36 8.20 6.05 -7.67
C GLU A 36 8.17 7.58 -7.49
N ASN A 37 9.35 8.21 -7.52
CA ASN A 37 9.45 9.65 -7.56
C ASN A 37 9.08 10.12 -8.98
N ALA A 38 8.02 10.93 -9.09
CA ALA A 38 7.46 11.33 -10.37
C ALA A 38 8.40 12.21 -11.23
N GLU A 39 9.37 12.90 -10.60
CA GLU A 39 10.28 13.81 -11.30
C GLU A 39 11.52 13.09 -11.84
N SER A 40 12.07 12.15 -11.07
CA SER A 40 13.33 11.45 -11.36
C SER A 40 13.12 10.03 -11.89
N GLY A 41 11.92 9.47 -11.76
CA GLY A 41 11.62 8.06 -12.07
C GLY A 41 12.30 7.06 -11.13
N GLN A 42 12.95 7.51 -10.06
CA GLN A 42 13.62 6.64 -9.10
C GLN A 42 12.59 5.90 -8.24
N HIS A 43 12.90 4.65 -7.91
CA HIS A 43 12.09 3.85 -7.00
C HIS A 43 12.69 3.77 -5.62
N GLN A 44 11.83 3.83 -4.60
CA GLN A 44 12.23 3.62 -3.21
C GLN A 44 11.22 2.69 -2.53
N VAL A 45 11.74 1.84 -1.64
CA VAL A 45 10.93 0.90 -0.86
C VAL A 45 10.79 1.36 0.58
N TYR A 46 9.60 1.16 1.14
CA TYR A 46 9.24 1.55 2.49
C TYR A 46 8.51 0.41 3.19
N THR A 47 8.77 0.25 4.48
CA THR A 47 7.86 -0.55 5.31
C THR A 47 6.58 0.25 5.54
N VAL A 48 5.44 -0.36 5.26
CA VAL A 48 4.11 0.25 5.40
C VAL A 48 3.24 -0.61 6.31
N LEU A 49 2.42 0.03 7.13
CA LEU A 49 1.29 -0.62 7.77
C LEU A 49 0.02 -0.33 6.96
N VAL A 50 -0.62 -1.38 6.45
CA VAL A 50 -1.82 -1.31 5.62
C VAL A 50 -3.00 -1.75 6.47
N SER A 51 -4.04 -0.91 6.54
CA SER A 51 -5.29 -1.23 7.25
C SER A 51 -6.48 -1.07 6.31
N CYS A 52 -7.38 -2.04 6.28
CA CYS A 52 -8.70 -1.87 5.66
C CYS A 52 -9.56 -0.98 6.54
N ASP A 53 -10.27 -0.03 5.93
CA ASP A 53 -11.28 0.74 6.66
C ASP A 53 -12.59 -0.06 6.82
N ASP A 54 -12.89 -0.97 5.87
CA ASP A 54 -13.99 -1.92 5.98
C ASP A 54 -13.49 -3.22 6.61
N GLU A 55 -14.03 -3.67 7.74
CA GLU A 55 -13.65 -4.91 8.47
C GLU A 55 -13.79 -6.22 7.66
N ALA A 56 -14.03 -6.12 6.36
CA ALA A 56 -14.05 -7.24 5.45
C ALA A 56 -12.62 -7.68 5.06
N PRO A 57 -12.36 -8.99 4.92
CA PRO A 57 -11.06 -9.50 4.53
C PRO A 57 -10.64 -8.99 3.14
N PHE A 58 -9.34 -8.79 2.96
CA PHE A 58 -8.75 -8.46 1.66
C PHE A 58 -8.83 -9.71 0.78
N ARG A 59 -9.66 -9.67 -0.27
CA ARG A 59 -9.81 -10.79 -1.19
C ARG A 59 -8.90 -10.61 -2.41
N PRO A 60 -7.96 -11.54 -2.68
CA PRO A 60 -7.15 -11.53 -3.91
C PRO A 60 -8.05 -11.53 -5.15
N GLY A 61 -7.73 -10.72 -6.15
CA GLY A 61 -8.54 -10.60 -7.37
C GLY A 61 -9.91 -9.95 -7.22
N GLY A 62 -10.21 -9.40 -6.04
CA GLY A 62 -11.41 -8.61 -5.83
C GLY A 62 -11.32 -7.22 -6.45
N GLU A 63 -12.38 -6.43 -6.21
CA GLU A 63 -12.42 -5.03 -6.57
C GLU A 63 -11.36 -4.20 -5.82
N GLN A 64 -11.08 -3.00 -6.33
CA GLN A 64 -10.22 -2.04 -5.63
C GLN A 64 -10.82 -1.72 -4.26
N ARG A 65 -9.96 -1.67 -3.23
CA ARG A 65 -10.36 -1.35 -1.87
C ARG A 65 -9.67 -0.11 -1.35
N LEU A 66 -10.41 0.68 -0.58
CA LEU A 66 -9.85 1.81 0.13
C LEU A 66 -9.09 1.28 1.36
N VAL A 67 -7.84 1.70 1.48
CA VAL A 67 -6.98 1.37 2.62
C VAL A 67 -6.36 2.62 3.20
N THR A 68 -6.08 2.54 4.48
CA THR A 68 -5.15 3.45 5.14
C THR A 68 -3.73 2.87 5.06
N LEU A 69 -2.80 3.70 4.57
CA LEU A 69 -1.36 3.43 4.59
C LEU A 69 -0.70 4.29 5.67
N GLN A 70 0.11 3.67 6.53
CA GLN A 70 0.96 4.38 7.49
C GLN A 70 2.43 4.08 7.22
N LEU A 71 3.19 5.12 6.92
CA LEU A 71 4.59 5.10 6.53
C LEU A 71 5.41 5.96 7.51
N ALA A 72 6.68 5.64 7.65
CA ALA A 72 7.61 6.48 8.40
C ALA A 72 8.94 6.57 7.65
N GLY A 73 9.49 7.78 7.57
CA GLY A 73 10.69 8.10 6.79
C GLY A 73 10.77 9.60 6.55
N ASN A 74 11.92 10.12 6.17
CA ASN A 74 12.06 11.58 5.95
C ASN A 74 11.75 11.99 4.50
N ASP A 75 11.94 11.04 3.59
CA ASP A 75 11.87 11.07 2.13
C ASP A 75 10.55 10.52 1.56
N VAL A 76 9.67 9.96 2.41
CA VAL A 76 8.39 9.36 1.97
C VAL A 76 7.58 10.30 1.07
N ALA A 77 7.57 11.59 1.37
CA ALA A 77 6.81 12.59 0.61
C ALA A 77 7.30 12.74 -0.85
N ASP A 78 8.57 12.41 -1.11
CA ASP A 78 9.21 12.57 -2.42
C ASP A 78 8.86 11.39 -3.35
N PHE A 79 8.43 10.24 -2.79
CA PHE A 79 8.11 9.01 -3.52
C PHE A 79 6.65 8.59 -3.40
N VAL A 80 5.92 9.13 -2.43
CA VAL A 80 4.53 8.80 -2.13
C VAL A 80 3.73 10.08 -1.94
N SER A 81 3.00 10.44 -2.98
CA SER A 81 2.15 11.62 -3.04
C SER A 81 0.78 11.28 -3.60
N VAL A 82 -0.18 12.21 -3.48
CA VAL A 82 -1.52 12.00 -4.04
C VAL A 82 -1.45 11.84 -5.56
N GLY A 83 -2.12 10.81 -6.08
CA GLY A 83 -2.08 10.42 -7.48
C GLY A 83 -0.91 9.48 -7.84
N SER A 84 0.10 9.33 -6.97
CA SER A 84 1.20 8.39 -7.22
C SER A 84 0.69 6.95 -7.19
N ARG A 85 1.16 6.16 -8.17
CA ARG A 85 1.01 4.70 -8.16
C ARG A 85 2.12 4.07 -7.33
N PHE A 86 1.83 2.92 -6.75
CA PHE A 86 2.79 2.13 -5.99
C PHE A 86 2.49 0.64 -6.12
N HIS A 87 3.50 -0.19 -5.84
CA HIS A 87 3.36 -1.63 -5.74
C HIS A 87 3.48 -2.07 -4.28
N LEU A 88 2.68 -3.06 -3.88
CA LEU A 88 2.70 -3.69 -2.57
C LEU A 88 3.34 -5.07 -2.63
N TRP A 89 4.13 -5.36 -1.62
CA TRP A 89 4.94 -6.56 -1.53
C TRP A 89 4.78 -7.23 -0.16
N LEU A 90 4.63 -8.56 -0.19
CA LEU A 90 4.63 -9.44 0.98
C LEU A 90 5.33 -10.75 0.60
N GLY A 91 6.67 -10.72 0.57
CA GLY A 91 7.51 -11.80 0.01
C GLY A 91 7.55 -11.80 -1.52
N SER A 92 6.42 -11.56 -2.18
CA SER A 92 6.29 -11.29 -3.62
C SER A 92 5.45 -10.03 -3.84
N GLU A 93 5.38 -9.54 -5.08
CA GLU A 93 4.41 -8.50 -5.43
C GLU A 93 2.98 -9.06 -5.30
N VAL A 94 2.17 -8.38 -4.50
CA VAL A 94 0.84 -8.83 -4.09
C VAL A 94 -0.27 -7.90 -4.56
N GLY A 95 0.07 -6.71 -5.02
CA GLY A 95 -0.90 -5.78 -5.55
C GLY A 95 -0.31 -4.45 -5.92
N GLU A 96 -1.17 -3.59 -6.43
CA GLU A 96 -0.84 -2.23 -6.82
C GLU A 96 -1.90 -1.27 -6.28
N GLY A 97 -1.54 0.00 -6.16
CA GLY A 97 -2.49 1.00 -5.70
C GLY A 97 -2.16 2.41 -6.14
N VAL A 98 -3.11 3.30 -5.90
CA VAL A 98 -2.98 4.73 -6.13
C VAL A 98 -3.35 5.48 -4.86
N VAL A 99 -2.50 6.42 -4.47
CA VAL A 99 -2.77 7.29 -3.31
C VAL A 99 -3.87 8.27 -3.68
N THR A 100 -4.96 8.29 -2.90
CA THR A 100 -6.12 9.15 -3.16
C THR A 100 -6.08 10.44 -2.36
N ARG A 101 -5.60 10.39 -1.11
CA ARG A 101 -5.40 11.59 -0.28
C ARG A 101 -4.37 11.38 0.82
N ARG A 102 -3.80 12.48 1.29
CA ARG A 102 -2.97 12.51 2.50
C ARG A 102 -3.84 12.83 3.72
N LEU A 103 -3.67 12.06 4.78
CA LEU A 103 -4.33 12.29 6.06
C LEU A 103 -3.34 13.03 6.97
N PHE A 104 -3.70 14.25 7.35
CA PHE A 104 -2.96 15.03 8.34
C PHE A 104 -3.59 14.74 9.70
N ILE A 105 -2.80 14.16 10.60
CA ILE A 105 -3.16 13.91 12.00
C ILE A 105 -2.22 14.74 12.86
#